data_AF-A0A969F9N4-F1
#
_entry.id   AF-A0A969F9N4-F1
#
_cell.length_a   1.000
_cell.length_b   1.000
_cell.length_c   1.000
_cell.angle_alpha   90.00
_cell.angle_beta   90.00
_cell.angle_gamma   90.00
#
_symmetry.space_group_name_H-M   'P 1'
#
loop_
_entity.id
_entity.type
_entity.pdbx_description
1 polymer ?
#
loop_
_entity_poly.entity_id
_entity_poly.type
_entity_poly.pdbx_seq_one_letter_code
_entity_poly.pdbx_strand_id
1 'polypeptide(L)'
;MKLVFREGVSIQNGAGPNLILNWQVGDQTLEAEFSSLTPGILTALRSMAESGVTLQKLVNTVVEKDGWPTLYKFHAYLQTLEKASLIHRFVPNGNGPLVTLVPNSPYYRFRKQTIDPEQKYILSRFAYWHREENHFVLESPMGLAKLRWHDGQIPALILELHRPCSLLDLAEHLKTLSPKKLETVFVFLLNAALLTEVDDDGQIQEEANKTIHQWEFHDLLFHARSRNGRAMNGHGGTYRFWGQIPPLPAVKPPMSDEYIDLCRPDAEHLAAHNVSLASVMAERRSIREYDDKTPLP
;
A
#
# COMPACT_ATOMS: atom_id res chain seq x y z
N MET A 1 -6.37 -19.10 -4.94
CA MET A 1 -6.73 -17.99 -4.04
C MET A 1 -8.21 -18.01 -3.66
N LYS A 2 -8.55 -17.43 -2.51
CA LYS A 2 -9.92 -17.12 -2.05
C LYS A 2 -10.09 -15.60 -1.92
N LEU A 3 -11.33 -15.12 -1.99
CA LEU A 3 -11.75 -13.76 -1.70
C LEU A 3 -12.40 -13.74 -0.32
N VAL A 4 -12.15 -12.69 0.44
CA VAL A 4 -12.72 -12.44 1.77
C VAL A 4 -12.96 -10.95 1.93
N PHE A 5 -13.92 -10.56 2.77
CA PHE A 5 -14.01 -9.15 3.15
C PHE A 5 -12.76 -8.70 3.91
N ARG A 6 -12.46 -7.41 3.80
CA ARG A 6 -11.43 -6.75 4.59
C ARG A 6 -11.72 -6.98 6.08
N GLU A 7 -10.66 -7.22 6.84
CA GLU A 7 -10.73 -7.33 8.29
C GLU A 7 -11.34 -6.07 8.91
N GLY A 8 -12.27 -6.26 9.86
CA GLY A 8 -13.05 -5.17 10.45
C GLY A 8 -14.32 -4.80 9.67
N VAL A 9 -14.57 -5.40 8.50
CA VAL A 9 -15.88 -5.33 7.86
C VAL A 9 -16.83 -6.29 8.55
N SER A 10 -17.92 -5.75 9.08
CA SER A 10 -19.06 -6.51 9.60
C SER A 10 -20.23 -6.44 8.64
N ILE A 11 -21.05 -7.49 8.66
CA ILE A 11 -22.20 -7.63 7.76
C ILE A 11 -23.47 -7.73 8.60
N GLN A 12 -24.47 -6.94 8.24
CA GLN A 12 -25.80 -6.96 8.87
C GLN A 12 -26.89 -7.07 7.80
N ASN A 13 -28.06 -7.55 8.20
CA ASN A 13 -29.23 -7.59 7.33
C ASN A 13 -29.90 -6.23 7.33
N GLY A 14 -30.13 -5.67 6.15
CA GLY A 14 -30.99 -4.50 5.97
C GLY A 14 -32.46 -4.88 5.83
N ALA A 15 -33.31 -3.89 5.55
CA ALA A 15 -34.72 -4.15 5.26
C ALA A 15 -34.87 -4.92 3.94
N GLY A 16 -35.63 -6.02 3.94
CA GLY A 16 -35.81 -6.85 2.74
C GLY A 16 -34.52 -7.61 2.36
N PRO A 17 -34.19 -7.78 1.06
CA PRO A 17 -32.99 -8.48 0.63
C PRO A 17 -31.78 -7.53 0.55
N ASN A 18 -31.61 -6.67 1.56
CA ASN A 18 -30.54 -5.69 1.61
C ASN A 18 -29.41 -6.19 2.52
N LEU A 19 -28.18 -5.81 2.19
CA LEU A 19 -26.99 -6.12 2.98
C LEU A 19 -26.33 -4.83 3.41
N ILE A 20 -26.08 -4.68 4.70
CA ILE A 20 -25.39 -3.51 5.25
C ILE A 20 -23.96 -3.95 5.58
N LEU A 21 -22.97 -3.24 5.04
CA LEU A 21 -21.57 -3.39 5.39
C LEU A 21 -21.15 -2.24 6.28
N ASN A 22 -20.52 -2.56 7.41
CA ASN A 22 -20.01 -1.60 8.38
C ASN A 22 -18.51 -1.81 8.58
N TRP A 23 -17.71 -0.75 8.48
CA TRP A 23 -16.26 -0.82 8.69
C TRP A 23 -15.70 0.48 9.28
N GLN A 24 -14.51 0.39 9.88
CA GLN A 24 -13.84 1.55 10.48
C GLN A 24 -12.81 2.18 9.53
N VAL A 25 -12.75 3.51 9.53
CA VAL A 25 -11.68 4.31 8.92
C VAL A 25 -11.26 5.38 9.93
N GLY A 26 -10.13 5.15 10.60
CA GLY A 26 -9.76 5.96 11.77
C GLY A 26 -10.82 5.80 12.86
N ASP A 27 -11.30 6.92 13.39
CA ASP A 27 -12.35 6.94 14.42
C ASP A 27 -13.78 6.98 13.84
N GLN A 28 -13.92 6.91 12.51
CA GLN A 28 -15.22 6.96 11.83
C GLN A 28 -15.70 5.57 11.44
N THR A 29 -16.95 5.27 11.81
CA THR A 29 -17.68 4.13 11.26
C THR A 29 -18.31 4.53 9.94
N LEU A 30 -17.97 3.81 8.88
CA LEU A 30 -18.61 3.95 7.58
C LEU A 30 -19.59 2.79 7.36
N GLU A 31 -20.70 3.12 6.72
CA GLU A 31 -21.76 2.19 6.37
C GLU A 31 -22.05 2.25 4.88
N ALA A 32 -22.32 1.09 4.26
CA ALA A 32 -22.84 1.00 2.90
C ALA A 32 -23.97 -0.02 2.83
N GLU A 33 -25.15 0.42 2.37
CA GLU A 33 -26.28 -0.45 2.10
C GLU A 33 -26.28 -0.90 0.63
N PHE A 34 -26.30 -2.21 0.44
CA PHE A 34 -26.47 -2.86 -0.85
C PHE A 34 -27.92 -3.31 -0.97
N SER A 35 -28.70 -2.56 -1.74
CA SER A 35 -30.13 -2.80 -1.89
C SER A 35 -30.47 -3.70 -3.08
N SER A 36 -31.65 -4.31 -3.03
CA SER A 36 -32.21 -5.14 -4.11
C SER A 36 -31.31 -6.32 -4.49
N LEU A 37 -30.67 -6.97 -3.52
CA LEU A 37 -29.86 -8.15 -3.81
C LEU A 37 -30.78 -9.33 -4.16
N THR A 38 -30.40 -10.08 -5.18
CA THR A 38 -31.05 -11.36 -5.45
C THR A 38 -30.57 -12.41 -4.44
N PRO A 39 -31.34 -13.48 -4.20
CA PRO A 39 -30.98 -14.52 -3.22
C PRO A 39 -29.58 -15.13 -3.44
N GLY A 40 -29.16 -15.34 -4.69
CA GLY A 40 -27.84 -15.84 -5.05
C GLY A 40 -26.74 -14.84 -4.77
N ILE A 41 -26.89 -13.56 -5.13
CA ILE A 41 -25.91 -12.51 -4.79
C ILE A 41 -25.77 -12.37 -3.27
N LEU A 42 -26.88 -12.34 -2.53
CA LEU A 42 -26.86 -12.27 -1.07
C LEU A 42 -26.13 -13.48 -0.46
N THR A 43 -26.40 -14.69 -0.95
CA THR A 43 -25.71 -15.91 -0.52
C THR A 43 -24.19 -15.83 -0.83
N ALA A 44 -23.84 -15.37 -2.03
CA ALA A 44 -22.47 -15.23 -2.47
C ALA A 44 -21.69 -14.24 -1.60
N LEU A 45 -22.23 -13.04 -1.35
CA LEU A 45 -21.61 -12.05 -0.48
C LEU A 45 -21.46 -12.56 0.96
N ARG A 46 -22.49 -13.20 1.54
CA ARG A 46 -22.38 -13.79 2.89
C ARG A 46 -21.26 -14.83 2.99
N SER A 47 -21.06 -15.66 1.97
CA SER A 47 -20.00 -16.67 1.98
C SER A 47 -18.57 -16.08 1.98
N MET A 48 -18.40 -14.81 1.60
CA MET A 48 -17.12 -14.10 1.73
C MET A 48 -16.81 -13.70 3.17
N ALA A 49 -17.79 -13.65 4.07
CA ALA A 49 -17.62 -13.22 5.46
C ALA A 49 -17.09 -14.32 6.39
N GLU A 50 -17.30 -15.59 6.03
CA GLU A 50 -17.03 -16.73 6.93
C GLU A 50 -15.56 -17.19 6.87
N SER A 51 -15.17 -17.84 5.77
CA SER A 51 -13.83 -18.46 5.61
C SER A 51 -13.17 -18.10 4.27
N GLY A 52 -13.73 -17.11 3.59
CA GLY A 52 -13.43 -16.77 2.21
C GLY A 52 -13.74 -17.88 1.19
N VAL A 53 -13.93 -17.46 -0.05
CA VAL A 53 -14.50 -18.31 -1.10
C VAL A 53 -13.86 -17.99 -2.45
N THR A 54 -13.77 -18.99 -3.32
CA THR A 54 -13.19 -18.77 -4.66
C THR A 54 -14.16 -18.00 -5.54
N LEU A 55 -13.65 -17.19 -6.47
CA LEU A 55 -14.49 -16.48 -7.43
C LEU A 55 -15.38 -17.44 -8.22
N GLN A 56 -14.86 -18.61 -8.59
CA GLN A 56 -15.64 -19.63 -9.30
C GLN A 56 -16.85 -20.10 -8.47
N LYS A 57 -16.66 -20.35 -7.17
CA LYS A 57 -17.76 -20.79 -6.29
C LYS A 57 -18.80 -19.69 -6.07
N LEU A 58 -18.37 -18.43 -5.98
CA LEU A 58 -19.27 -17.28 -5.95
C LEU A 58 -20.12 -17.20 -7.23
N VAL A 59 -19.48 -17.28 -8.40
CA VAL A 59 -20.15 -17.24 -9.71
C VAL A 59 -21.15 -18.39 -9.82
N ASN A 60 -20.76 -19.62 -9.50
CA ASN A 60 -21.65 -20.78 -9.53
C ASN A 60 -22.86 -20.58 -8.60
N THR A 61 -22.65 -20.06 -7.39
CA THR A 61 -23.74 -19.78 -6.43
C THR A 61 -24.76 -18.80 -7.00
N VAL A 62 -24.31 -17.75 -7.68
CA VAL A 62 -25.21 -16.76 -8.32
C VAL A 62 -25.94 -17.39 -9.50
N VAL A 63 -25.25 -18.13 -10.37
CA VAL A 63 -25.86 -18.78 -11.54
C VAL A 63 -26.92 -19.80 -11.12
N GLU A 64 -26.62 -20.63 -10.13
CA GLU A 64 -27.52 -21.69 -9.64
C GLU A 64 -28.81 -21.13 -9.04
N LYS A 65 -28.74 -19.97 -8.36
CA LYS A 65 -29.88 -19.39 -7.64
C LYS A 65 -30.64 -18.33 -8.43
N ASP A 66 -29.93 -17.49 -9.19
CA ASP A 66 -30.48 -16.30 -9.84
C ASP A 66 -30.36 -16.32 -11.37
N GLY A 67 -29.75 -17.37 -11.93
CA GLY A 67 -29.53 -17.51 -13.36
C GLY A 67 -28.35 -16.69 -13.90
N TRP A 68 -27.85 -17.11 -15.07
CA TRP A 68 -26.75 -16.46 -15.79
C TRP A 68 -26.91 -14.94 -16.00
N PRO A 69 -28.10 -14.41 -16.36
CA PRO A 69 -28.28 -12.98 -16.56
C PRO A 69 -27.97 -12.13 -15.33
N THR A 70 -28.00 -12.68 -14.12
CA THR A 70 -27.73 -11.92 -12.89
C THR A 70 -26.24 -11.65 -12.64
N LEU A 71 -25.35 -12.31 -13.39
CA LEU A 71 -23.90 -12.17 -13.18
C LEU A 71 -23.35 -10.77 -13.41
N TYR A 72 -23.89 -9.97 -14.34
CA TYR A 72 -23.41 -8.60 -14.54
C TYR A 72 -23.60 -7.78 -13.26
N LYS A 73 -24.72 -7.97 -12.57
CA LYS A 73 -25.05 -7.28 -11.31
C LYS A 73 -24.11 -7.73 -10.19
N PHE A 74 -23.84 -9.03 -10.09
CA PHE A 74 -22.85 -9.57 -9.16
C PHE A 74 -21.45 -8.97 -9.39
N HIS A 75 -20.97 -8.93 -10.64
CA HIS A 75 -19.68 -8.35 -10.98
C HIS A 75 -19.62 -6.85 -10.70
N ALA A 76 -20.70 -6.10 -10.91
CA ALA A 76 -20.77 -4.68 -10.57
C ALA A 76 -20.63 -4.44 -9.06
N TYR A 77 -21.28 -5.25 -8.22
CA TYR A 77 -21.09 -5.18 -6.77
C TYR A 77 -19.66 -5.55 -6.36
N LEU A 78 -19.12 -6.64 -6.92
CA LEU A 78 -17.74 -7.06 -6.64
C LEU A 78 -16.74 -5.96 -6.99
N GLN A 79 -16.90 -5.32 -8.16
CA GLN A 79 -16.05 -4.21 -8.59
C GLN A 79 -16.19 -2.99 -7.66
N THR A 80 -17.39 -2.71 -7.16
CA THR A 80 -17.63 -1.62 -6.20
C THR A 80 -16.90 -1.88 -4.89
N LEU A 81 -16.99 -3.10 -4.37
CA LEU A 81 -16.28 -3.53 -3.17
C LEU A 81 -14.75 -3.52 -3.35
N GLU A 82 -14.24 -3.90 -4.53
CA GLU A 82 -12.82 -3.80 -4.86
C GLU A 82 -12.33 -2.34 -4.92
N LYS A 83 -13.10 -1.44 -5.55
CA LYS A 83 -12.81 0.00 -5.60
C LYS A 83 -12.76 0.62 -4.20
N ALA A 84 -13.64 0.17 -3.31
CA ALA A 84 -13.65 0.56 -1.91
C ALA A 84 -12.58 -0.15 -1.07
N SER A 85 -11.80 -1.07 -1.66
CA SER A 85 -10.79 -1.90 -0.98
C SER A 85 -11.36 -2.67 0.22
N LEU A 86 -12.60 -3.13 0.08
CA LEU A 86 -13.31 -3.95 1.06
C LEU A 86 -13.10 -5.45 0.81
N ILE A 87 -12.31 -5.83 -0.20
CA ILE A 87 -12.03 -7.23 -0.53
C ILE A 87 -10.54 -7.47 -0.46
N HIS A 88 -10.17 -8.50 0.31
CA HIS A 88 -8.83 -9.05 0.33
C HIS A 88 -8.80 -10.39 -0.42
N ARG A 89 -7.62 -10.76 -0.90
CA ARG A 89 -7.39 -12.06 -1.55
C ARG A 89 -6.34 -12.82 -0.76
N PHE A 90 -6.52 -14.11 -0.55
CA PHE A 90 -5.53 -14.90 0.17
C PHE A 90 -5.28 -16.27 -0.45
N VAL A 91 -4.09 -16.81 -0.20
CA VAL A 91 -3.73 -18.19 -0.51
C VAL A 91 -4.05 -19.05 0.73
N PRO A 92 -4.91 -20.07 0.65
CA PRO A 92 -5.25 -20.88 1.82
C PRO A 92 -4.11 -21.80 2.27
N ASN A 93 -3.98 -21.98 3.59
CA ASN A 93 -3.08 -22.92 4.25
C ASN A 93 -3.75 -23.58 5.46
N GLY A 94 -4.23 -24.83 5.30
CA GLY A 94 -5.03 -25.49 6.33
C GLY A 94 -6.27 -24.64 6.68
N ASN A 95 -6.39 -24.25 7.94
CA ASN A 95 -7.52 -23.45 8.45
C ASN A 95 -7.31 -21.94 8.33
N GLY A 96 -6.14 -21.47 7.85
CA GLY A 96 -5.80 -20.05 7.78
C GLY A 96 -5.27 -19.60 6.42
N PRO A 97 -4.91 -18.32 6.28
CA PRO A 97 -4.18 -17.82 5.12
C PRO A 97 -2.68 -18.14 5.21
N LEU A 98 -2.05 -18.44 4.07
CA LEU A 98 -0.58 -18.43 3.88
C LEU A 98 -0.10 -16.97 3.74
N VAL A 99 -0.76 -16.25 2.82
CA VAL A 99 -0.54 -14.85 2.48
C VAL A 99 -1.86 -14.21 2.14
N THR A 100 -2.02 -12.96 2.56
CA THR A 100 -3.14 -12.10 2.16
C THR A 100 -2.64 -10.90 1.38
N LEU A 101 -3.10 -10.75 0.15
CA LEU A 101 -2.98 -9.53 -0.66
C LEU A 101 -4.01 -8.52 -0.20
N VAL A 102 -3.52 -7.39 0.28
CA VAL A 102 -4.29 -6.28 0.85
C VAL A 102 -4.12 -5.07 -0.07
N PRO A 103 -5.19 -4.58 -0.71
CA PRO A 103 -5.14 -3.32 -1.44
C PRO A 103 -4.71 -2.17 -0.52
N ASN A 104 -3.81 -1.32 -1.01
CA ASN A 104 -3.32 -0.13 -0.30
C ASN A 104 -3.70 1.17 -1.04
N SER A 105 -4.62 1.10 -1.99
CA SER A 105 -5.08 2.24 -2.79
C SER A 105 -6.45 1.97 -3.42
N PRO A 106 -7.36 2.97 -3.50
CA PRO A 106 -8.65 2.80 -4.20
C PRO A 106 -8.47 2.59 -5.72
N TYR A 107 -7.28 2.90 -6.25
CA TYR A 107 -6.92 2.66 -7.65
C TYR A 107 -6.43 1.24 -7.91
N TYR A 108 -6.22 0.43 -6.86
CA TYR A 108 -5.79 -0.95 -7.01
C TYR A 108 -6.79 -1.79 -7.80
N ARG A 109 -6.29 -2.58 -8.75
CA ARG A 109 -7.07 -3.58 -9.49
C ARG A 109 -6.29 -4.87 -9.52
N PHE A 110 -6.92 -5.96 -9.10
CA PHE A 110 -6.32 -7.28 -9.19
C PHE A 110 -6.19 -7.71 -10.65
N ARG A 111 -4.99 -8.09 -11.07
CA ARG A 111 -4.71 -8.66 -12.39
C ARG A 111 -4.47 -10.15 -12.24
N LYS A 112 -5.37 -10.96 -12.80
CA LYS A 112 -5.11 -12.39 -12.96
C LYS A 112 -4.13 -12.53 -14.12
N GLN A 113 -3.04 -13.23 -13.90
CA GLN A 113 -2.05 -13.54 -14.90
C GLN A 113 -1.57 -14.97 -14.71
N THR A 114 -1.19 -15.60 -15.82
CA THR A 114 -0.53 -16.90 -15.82
C THR A 114 0.97 -16.66 -15.59
N ILE A 115 1.59 -17.51 -14.78
CA ILE A 115 3.04 -17.47 -14.56
C ILE A 115 3.65 -18.53 -15.47
N ASP A 116 4.57 -18.11 -16.32
CA ASP A 116 5.43 -19.05 -17.04
C ASP A 116 6.39 -19.70 -16.01
N PRO A 117 6.38 -21.04 -15.87
CA PRO A 117 7.24 -21.72 -14.90
C PRO A 117 8.74 -21.48 -15.10
N GLU A 118 9.19 -21.19 -16.32
CA GLU A 118 10.60 -21.01 -16.67
C GLU A 118 11.03 -19.54 -16.69
N GLN A 119 10.07 -18.60 -16.79
CA GLN A 119 10.35 -17.17 -16.70
C GLN A 119 11.04 -16.84 -15.37
N LYS A 120 12.15 -16.12 -15.47
CA LYS A 120 12.90 -15.66 -14.30
C LYS A 120 12.32 -14.38 -13.74
N TYR A 121 12.24 -14.32 -12.43
CA TYR A 121 11.80 -13.16 -11.67
C TYR A 121 12.85 -12.81 -10.63
N ILE A 122 12.93 -11.53 -10.27
CA ILE A 122 13.73 -11.04 -9.15
C ILE A 122 12.88 -10.14 -8.26
N LEU A 123 13.20 -10.10 -6.97
CA LEU A 123 12.60 -9.18 -6.02
C LEU A 123 12.92 -7.73 -6.44
N SER A 124 11.89 -6.88 -6.46
CA SER A 124 12.04 -5.44 -6.69
C SER A 124 13.04 -4.85 -5.70
N ARG A 125 13.94 -3.97 -6.17
CA ARG A 125 14.87 -3.26 -5.27
C ARG A 125 14.16 -2.31 -4.31
N PHE A 126 12.89 -2.02 -4.59
CA PHE A 126 12.04 -1.19 -3.75
C PHE A 126 11.17 -2.00 -2.78
N ALA A 127 11.23 -3.33 -2.83
CA ALA A 127 10.53 -4.18 -1.88
C ALA A 127 11.13 -4.02 -0.47
N TYR A 128 10.27 -3.85 0.53
CA TYR A 128 10.70 -3.81 1.92
C TYR A 128 9.73 -4.53 2.83
N TRP A 129 10.28 -5.09 3.90
CA TRP A 129 9.55 -5.82 4.92
C TRP A 129 9.50 -4.98 6.19
N HIS A 130 8.32 -4.83 6.79
CA HIS A 130 8.17 -4.23 8.11
C HIS A 130 7.06 -4.89 8.94
N ARG A 131 6.93 -4.47 10.19
CA ARG A 131 5.82 -4.85 11.06
C ARG A 131 4.68 -3.85 10.93
N GLU A 132 3.45 -4.34 10.81
CA GLU A 132 2.21 -3.58 10.93
C GLU A 132 1.34 -4.29 11.97
N GLU A 133 1.16 -3.67 13.13
CA GLU A 133 0.47 -4.28 14.28
C GLU A 133 1.04 -5.68 14.60
N ASN A 134 0.24 -6.73 14.46
CA ASN A 134 0.62 -8.12 14.73
C ASN A 134 1.01 -8.90 13.47
N HIS A 135 1.20 -8.22 12.34
CA HIS A 135 1.53 -8.83 11.07
C HIS A 135 2.88 -8.38 10.52
N PHE A 136 3.48 -9.29 9.76
CA PHE A 136 4.58 -8.99 8.87
C PHE A 136 4.03 -8.59 7.51
N VAL A 137 4.49 -7.45 6.99
CA VAL A 137 4.04 -6.87 5.73
C VAL A 137 5.23 -6.71 4.80
N LEU A 138 5.06 -7.19 3.57
CA LEU A 138 5.95 -6.91 2.45
C LEU A 138 5.22 -6.05 1.43
N GLU A 139 5.84 -4.95 1.02
CA GLU A 139 5.26 -4.02 0.05
C GLU A 139 6.33 -3.28 -0.74
N SER A 140 5.91 -2.54 -1.75
CA SER A 140 6.76 -1.71 -2.59
C SER A 140 6.09 -0.34 -2.78
N PRO A 141 6.83 0.78 -2.75
CA PRO A 141 6.30 2.10 -3.08
C PRO A 141 5.83 2.22 -4.55
N MET A 142 6.22 1.28 -5.41
CA MET A 142 5.70 1.15 -6.77
C MET A 142 4.31 0.50 -6.82
N GLY A 143 3.97 -0.30 -5.80
CA GLY A 143 2.75 -1.10 -5.74
C GLY A 143 1.55 -0.34 -5.17
N LEU A 144 0.36 -0.83 -5.50
CA LEU A 144 -0.92 -0.37 -4.95
C LEU A 144 -1.55 -1.40 -3.99
N ALA A 145 -0.81 -2.45 -3.65
CA ALA A 145 -1.18 -3.47 -2.70
C ALA A 145 0.05 -3.92 -1.91
N LYS A 146 -0.21 -4.53 -0.76
CA LYS A 146 0.79 -5.10 0.14
C LYS A 146 0.44 -6.54 0.47
N LEU A 147 1.44 -7.33 0.86
CA LEU A 147 1.25 -8.72 1.28
C LEU A 147 1.40 -8.82 2.78
N ARG A 148 0.34 -9.27 3.46
CA ARG A 148 0.38 -9.70 4.86
C ARG A 148 0.76 -11.18 4.91
N TRP A 149 1.81 -11.48 5.65
CA TRP A 149 2.35 -12.82 5.81
C TRP A 149 1.89 -13.45 7.12
N HIS A 150 1.57 -14.75 7.06
CA HIS A 150 0.99 -15.50 8.19
C HIS A 150 1.74 -16.79 8.51
N ASP A 151 2.67 -17.22 7.66
CA ASP A 151 3.39 -18.50 7.77
C ASP A 151 4.91 -18.31 7.66
N GLY A 152 5.67 -19.06 8.47
CA GLY A 152 7.12 -18.99 8.56
C GLY A 152 7.89 -19.57 7.36
N GLN A 153 7.22 -20.18 6.38
CA GLN A 153 7.86 -20.74 5.18
C GLN A 153 8.17 -19.70 4.09
N ILE A 154 7.52 -18.53 4.14
CA ILE A 154 7.65 -17.48 3.12
C ILE A 154 8.99 -16.72 3.15
N PRO A 155 9.63 -16.42 4.31
CA PRO A 155 10.93 -15.76 4.31
C PRO A 155 11.99 -16.45 3.45
N ALA A 156 12.02 -17.78 3.42
CA ALA A 156 12.94 -18.54 2.55
C ALA A 156 12.65 -18.30 1.06
N LEU A 157 11.37 -18.23 0.67
CA LEU A 157 10.95 -17.87 -0.69
C LEU A 157 11.46 -16.49 -1.09
N ILE A 158 11.24 -15.49 -0.23
CA ILE A 158 11.68 -14.11 -0.50
C ILE A 158 13.21 -14.03 -0.56
N LEU A 159 13.91 -14.79 0.29
CA LEU A 159 15.36 -14.86 0.25
C LEU A 159 15.87 -15.42 -1.08
N GLU A 160 15.30 -16.49 -1.63
CA GLU A 160 15.74 -17.01 -2.93
C GLU A 160 15.53 -16.01 -4.09
N LEU A 161 14.54 -15.12 -3.97
CA LEU A 161 14.20 -14.10 -4.96
C LEU A 161 15.15 -12.89 -4.98
N HIS A 162 16.19 -12.83 -4.14
CA HIS A 162 17.23 -11.78 -4.23
C HIS A 162 18.04 -11.86 -5.53
N ARG A 163 17.97 -12.99 -6.25
CA ARG A 163 18.60 -13.26 -7.53
C ARG A 163 17.54 -13.73 -8.54
N PRO A 164 17.77 -13.60 -9.86
CA PRO A 164 16.88 -14.14 -10.88
C PRO A 164 16.56 -15.62 -10.64
N CYS A 165 15.29 -15.93 -10.43
CA CYS A 165 14.82 -17.28 -10.09
C CYS A 165 13.47 -17.55 -10.75
N SER A 166 13.30 -18.74 -11.33
CA SER A 166 12.02 -19.17 -11.92
C SER A 166 11.14 -19.87 -10.89
N LEU A 167 9.86 -20.05 -11.23
CA LEU A 167 8.96 -20.83 -10.39
C LEU A 167 9.39 -22.31 -10.35
N LEU A 168 9.91 -22.83 -11.46
CA LEU A 168 10.43 -24.20 -11.53
C LEU A 168 11.61 -24.39 -10.57
N ASP A 169 12.59 -23.48 -10.59
CA ASP A 169 13.74 -23.52 -9.67
C ASP A 169 13.26 -23.54 -8.21
N LEU A 170 12.33 -22.65 -7.86
CA LEU A 170 11.82 -22.55 -6.49
C LEU A 170 11.01 -23.76 -6.07
N ALA A 171 10.26 -24.38 -6.97
CA ALA A 171 9.50 -25.60 -6.66
C ALA A 171 10.42 -26.78 -6.31
N GLU A 172 11.60 -26.86 -6.93
CA GLU A 172 12.61 -27.88 -6.63
C GLU A 172 13.28 -27.67 -5.27
N HIS A 173 13.62 -26.42 -4.94
CA HIS A 173 14.30 -26.05 -3.69
C HIS A 173 13.34 -25.97 -2.50
N LEU A 174 12.15 -25.40 -2.69
CA LEU A 174 11.15 -25.13 -1.66
C LEU A 174 10.02 -26.17 -1.72
N LYS A 175 10.33 -27.41 -1.31
CA LYS A 175 9.41 -28.55 -1.31
C LYS A 175 8.22 -28.42 -0.36
N THR A 176 8.15 -27.35 0.42
CA THR A 176 7.14 -27.16 1.47
C THR A 176 5.83 -26.58 0.93
N LEU A 177 5.85 -25.90 -0.23
CA LEU A 177 4.68 -25.35 -0.89
C LEU A 177 4.32 -26.15 -2.13
N SER A 178 3.02 -26.39 -2.35
CA SER A 178 2.58 -27.01 -3.61
C SER A 178 2.78 -26.04 -4.79
N PRO A 179 3.07 -26.54 -6.00
CA PRO A 179 3.31 -25.68 -7.18
C PRO A 179 2.20 -24.66 -7.42
N LYS A 180 0.93 -25.07 -7.26
CA LYS A 180 -0.24 -24.19 -7.40
C LYS A 180 -0.31 -23.07 -6.35
N LYS A 181 0.14 -23.34 -5.11
CA LYS A 181 0.23 -22.30 -4.07
C LYS A 181 1.34 -21.31 -4.44
N LEU A 182 2.50 -21.82 -4.84
CA LEU A 182 3.65 -21.02 -5.26
C LEU A 182 3.31 -20.10 -6.44
N GLU A 183 2.65 -20.62 -7.48
CA GLU A 183 2.13 -19.85 -8.62
C GLU A 183 1.20 -18.72 -8.16
N THR A 184 0.28 -19.02 -7.24
CA THR A 184 -0.63 -17.99 -6.71
C THR A 184 0.11 -16.93 -5.90
N VAL A 185 1.16 -17.30 -5.15
CA VAL A 185 2.02 -16.36 -4.42
C VAL A 185 2.78 -15.46 -5.39
N PHE A 186 3.29 -15.99 -6.50
CA PHE A 186 3.92 -15.21 -7.57
C PHE A 186 2.97 -14.18 -8.17
N VAL A 187 1.73 -14.58 -8.48
CA VAL A 187 0.69 -13.64 -8.93
C VAL A 187 0.48 -12.52 -7.92
N PHE A 188 0.47 -12.82 -6.62
CA PHE A 188 0.30 -11.83 -5.57
C PHE A 188 1.49 -10.86 -5.46
N LEU A 189 2.72 -11.39 -5.52
CA LEU A 189 3.93 -10.57 -5.52
C LEU A 189 3.96 -9.60 -6.70
N LEU A 190 3.65 -10.08 -7.91
CA LEU A 190 3.57 -9.24 -9.11
C LEU A 190 2.46 -8.18 -8.99
N ASN A 191 1.29 -8.55 -8.45
CA ASN A 191 0.19 -7.61 -8.20
C ASN A 191 0.55 -6.52 -7.18
N ALA A 192 1.47 -6.80 -6.26
CA ALA A 192 1.98 -5.85 -5.27
C ALA A 192 3.23 -5.09 -5.75
N ALA A 193 3.65 -5.27 -7.01
CA ALA A 193 4.89 -4.74 -7.56
C ALA A 193 6.13 -5.10 -6.72
N LEU A 194 6.14 -6.34 -6.20
CA LEU A 194 7.24 -6.90 -5.41
C LEU A 194 8.19 -7.75 -6.24
N LEU A 195 7.75 -8.22 -7.41
CA LEU A 195 8.56 -8.97 -8.36
C LEU A 195 8.67 -8.20 -9.68
N THR A 196 9.79 -8.39 -10.36
CA THR A 196 10.04 -7.92 -11.73
C THR A 196 10.53 -9.07 -12.58
N GLU A 197 10.05 -9.12 -13.82
CA GLU A 197 10.50 -10.08 -14.83
C GLU A 197 11.91 -9.70 -15.30
N VAL A 198 12.74 -10.73 -15.44
CA VAL A 198 14.08 -10.64 -16.02
C VAL A 198 13.95 -10.99 -17.49
N ASP A 199 14.34 -10.10 -18.39
CA ASP A 199 14.27 -10.38 -19.83
C ASP A 199 15.38 -11.34 -20.29
N ASP A 200 15.36 -11.69 -21.58
CA ASP A 200 16.29 -12.64 -22.19
C ASP A 200 17.76 -12.17 -22.11
N ASP A 201 17.99 -10.85 -22.02
CA ASP A 201 19.31 -10.24 -21.87
C ASP A 201 19.74 -10.13 -20.39
N GLY A 202 18.92 -10.62 -19.46
CA GLY A 202 19.17 -10.56 -18.03
C GLY A 202 18.89 -9.19 -17.39
N GLN A 203 18.25 -8.28 -18.11
CA GLN A 203 17.91 -6.94 -17.62
C GLN A 203 16.54 -6.96 -16.93
N ILE A 204 16.34 -5.98 -16.03
CA ILE A 204 15.06 -5.78 -15.35
C ILE A 204 14.51 -4.39 -15.65
N GLN A 205 13.18 -4.27 -15.64
CA GLN A 205 12.49 -3.01 -15.94
C GLN A 205 12.93 -1.85 -15.04
N GLU A 206 13.27 -2.11 -13.78
CA GLU A 206 13.73 -1.09 -12.83
C GLU A 206 15.10 -0.48 -13.20
N GLU A 207 15.91 -1.20 -13.98
CA GLU A 207 17.21 -0.76 -14.47
C GLU A 207 17.11 -0.19 -15.89
N ALA A 208 16.37 -0.86 -16.77
CA ALA A 208 16.17 -0.41 -18.15
C ALA A 208 15.37 0.90 -18.24
N ASN A 209 14.42 1.13 -17.32
CA ASN A 209 13.62 2.34 -17.30
C ASN A 209 14.39 3.50 -16.64
N LYS A 210 14.92 4.40 -17.47
CA LYS A 210 15.65 5.61 -17.02
C LYS A 210 14.94 6.43 -15.94
N THR A 211 13.61 6.49 -15.94
CA THR A 211 12.86 7.27 -14.94
C THR A 211 12.75 6.57 -13.59
N ILE A 212 12.70 5.24 -13.57
CA ILE A 212 12.66 4.44 -12.34
C ILE A 212 14.08 4.25 -11.79
N HIS A 213 15.07 4.08 -12.67
CA HIS A 213 16.46 3.84 -12.31
C HIS A 213 17.06 4.96 -11.45
N GLN A 214 16.67 6.22 -11.70
CA GLN A 214 17.13 7.40 -10.96
C GLN A 214 16.67 7.47 -9.49
N TRP A 215 15.69 6.64 -9.08
CA TRP A 215 15.19 6.66 -7.71
C TRP A 215 16.05 5.82 -6.77
N GLU A 216 16.45 6.43 -5.65
CA GLU A 216 16.88 5.70 -4.47
C GLU A 216 15.67 5.15 -3.71
N PHE A 217 15.87 4.05 -2.97
CA PHE A 217 14.80 3.39 -2.22
C PHE A 217 14.06 4.33 -1.26
N HIS A 218 14.81 5.08 -0.45
CA HIS A 218 14.25 5.94 0.58
C HIS A 218 13.51 7.15 0.00
N ASP A 219 13.97 7.67 -1.15
CA ASP A 219 13.33 8.78 -1.84
C ASP A 219 11.97 8.37 -2.40
N LEU A 220 11.91 7.21 -3.10
CA LEU A 220 10.66 6.74 -3.67
C LEU A 220 9.66 6.34 -2.58
N LEU A 221 10.15 5.73 -1.50
CA LEU A 221 9.32 5.39 -0.34
C LEU A 221 8.73 6.64 0.30
N PHE A 222 9.54 7.66 0.59
CA PHE A 222 9.07 8.91 1.16
C PHE A 222 8.06 9.59 0.22
N HIS A 223 8.38 9.70 -1.07
CA HIS A 223 7.50 10.27 -2.08
C HIS A 223 6.13 9.57 -2.14
N ALA A 224 6.11 8.23 -2.16
CA ALA A 224 4.87 7.46 -2.22
C ALA A 224 4.02 7.59 -0.95
N ARG A 225 4.67 7.76 0.22
CA ARG A 225 3.98 7.89 1.53
C ARG A 225 3.57 9.31 1.86
N SER A 226 4.19 10.32 1.26
CA SER A 226 3.87 11.74 1.47
C SER A 226 2.86 12.29 0.47
N ARG A 227 2.19 11.45 -0.32
CA ARG A 227 1.24 11.84 -1.37
C ARG A 227 -0.02 10.98 -1.31
N ASN A 228 -1.15 11.57 -1.69
CA ASN A 228 -2.42 10.83 -1.82
C ASN A 228 -2.38 9.87 -3.01
N GLY A 229 -3.08 8.74 -2.87
CA GLY A 229 -3.42 7.84 -3.97
C GLY A 229 -2.58 6.55 -4.06
N ARG A 230 -1.37 6.51 -3.49
CA ARG A 230 -0.53 5.30 -3.46
C ARG A 230 -0.58 4.55 -2.12
N ALA A 231 -1.08 5.20 -1.08
CA ALA A 231 -1.32 4.61 0.22
C ALA A 231 -2.72 4.98 0.71
N MET A 232 -3.31 4.13 1.55
CA MET A 232 -4.55 4.41 2.29
C MET A 232 -4.30 5.04 3.67
N ASN A 233 -3.05 5.38 3.96
CA ASN A 233 -2.70 6.06 5.20
C ASN A 233 -3.31 7.47 5.20
N GLY A 234 -3.65 7.98 6.38
CA GLY A 234 -4.10 9.37 6.52
C GLY A 234 -3.04 10.35 6.00
N HIS A 235 -3.48 11.40 5.32
CA HIS A 235 -2.62 12.46 4.78
C HIS A 235 -2.99 13.82 5.40
N GLY A 236 -1.99 14.68 5.61
CA GLY A 236 -2.18 15.99 6.24
C GLY A 236 -2.37 15.90 7.76
N GLY A 237 -3.24 16.76 8.32
CA GLY A 237 -3.55 16.82 9.75
C GLY A 237 -4.36 15.61 10.21
N THR A 238 -3.70 14.47 10.40
CA THR A 238 -4.37 13.23 10.86
C THR A 238 -4.75 13.27 12.34
N TYR A 239 -4.15 14.17 13.12
CA TYR A 239 -4.41 14.34 14.57
C TYR A 239 -4.41 13.03 15.38
N ARG A 240 -3.68 11.99 14.94
CA ARG A 240 -3.74 10.62 15.49
C ARG A 240 -3.37 10.50 16.97
N PHE A 241 -2.78 11.54 17.56
CA PHE A 241 -2.38 11.61 18.96
C PHE A 241 -3.08 12.74 19.73
N TRP A 242 -4.09 13.37 19.16
CA TRP A 242 -4.83 14.45 19.79
C TRP A 242 -5.47 13.96 21.10
N GLY A 243 -5.18 14.65 22.20
CA GLY A 243 -5.62 14.23 23.54
C GLY A 243 -4.88 13.01 24.12
N GLN A 244 -4.00 12.35 23.35
CA GLN A 244 -3.19 11.21 23.83
C GLN A 244 -1.78 11.64 24.21
N ILE A 245 -1.16 12.51 23.40
CA ILE A 245 0.21 13.00 23.63
C ILE A 245 0.13 14.54 23.71
N PRO A 246 0.56 15.16 24.83
CA PRO A 246 0.59 16.61 24.93
C PRO A 246 1.59 17.19 23.91
N PRO A 247 1.28 18.34 23.26
CA PRO A 247 2.20 18.96 22.31
C PRO A 247 3.46 19.46 23.03
N LEU A 248 4.59 19.47 22.31
CA LEU A 248 5.81 20.11 22.77
C LEU A 248 5.62 21.63 22.85
N PRO A 249 6.39 22.34 23.71
CA PRO A 249 6.37 23.79 23.76
C PRO A 249 6.66 24.43 22.39
N ALA A 250 6.01 25.58 22.11
CA ALA A 250 6.18 26.29 20.84
C ALA A 250 7.61 26.79 20.61
N VAL A 251 8.33 27.07 21.69
CA VAL A 251 9.75 27.43 21.69
C VAL A 251 10.53 26.36 22.44
N LYS A 252 11.72 26.03 21.94
CA LYS A 252 12.63 25.11 22.63
C LYS A 252 12.92 25.66 24.03
N PRO A 253 12.86 24.84 25.10
CA PRO A 253 13.25 25.27 26.44
C PRO A 253 14.69 25.80 26.45
N PRO A 254 15.03 26.73 27.37
CA PRO A 254 16.40 27.21 27.53
C PRO A 254 17.37 26.05 27.70
N MET A 255 18.47 26.09 26.94
CA MET A 255 19.54 25.09 26.98
C MET A 255 20.72 25.52 27.87
N SER A 256 20.70 26.77 28.34
CA SER A 256 21.69 27.41 29.19
C SER A 256 21.01 28.50 30.01
N ASP A 257 21.56 28.80 31.18
CA ASP A 257 21.19 29.94 32.00
C ASP A 257 21.94 31.22 31.59
N GLU A 258 22.92 31.09 30.69
CA GLU A 258 23.64 32.22 30.10
C GLU A 258 22.91 32.73 28.85
N TYR A 259 22.66 34.03 28.81
CA TYR A 259 21.95 34.70 27.72
C TYR A 259 22.82 35.79 27.09
N ILE A 260 22.85 35.81 25.76
CA ILE A 260 23.46 36.88 24.98
C ILE A 260 22.34 37.59 24.23
N ASP A 261 22.05 38.83 24.63
CA ASP A 261 21.04 39.65 23.97
C ASP A 261 21.55 40.09 22.58
N LEU A 262 20.80 39.74 21.54
CA LEU A 262 21.08 40.17 20.18
C LEU A 262 20.41 41.51 19.87
N CYS A 263 21.04 42.32 19.01
CA CYS A 263 20.49 43.58 18.54
C CYS A 263 19.14 43.37 17.83
N ARG A 264 18.15 44.22 18.15
CA ARG A 264 16.83 44.20 17.51
C ARG A 264 16.80 45.27 16.42
N PRO A 265 16.81 44.92 15.12
CA PRO A 265 16.79 45.90 14.06
C PRO A 265 15.43 46.63 13.99
N ASP A 266 15.47 47.91 13.63
CA ASP A 266 14.26 48.73 13.45
C ASP A 266 13.51 48.31 12.17
N ALA A 267 12.33 47.72 12.37
CA ALA A 267 11.50 47.21 11.28
C ALA A 267 10.95 48.33 10.37
N GLU A 268 10.64 49.51 10.91
CA GLU A 268 10.11 50.64 10.13
C GLU A 268 11.21 51.24 9.26
N HIS A 269 12.41 51.41 9.83
CA HIS A 269 13.58 51.84 9.06
C HIS A 269 13.90 50.87 7.92
N LEU A 270 13.91 49.56 8.21
CA LEU A 270 14.12 48.54 7.19
C LEU A 270 13.03 48.62 6.12
N ALA A 271 11.75 48.72 6.47
CA ALA A 271 10.68 48.79 5.47
C ALA A 271 10.84 49.96 4.49
N ALA A 272 11.36 51.11 4.96
CA ALA A 272 11.56 52.29 4.13
C ALA A 272 12.87 52.26 3.28
N HIS A 273 13.89 51.52 3.71
CA HIS A 273 15.24 51.58 3.11
C HIS A 273 15.75 50.24 2.56
N ASN A 274 14.97 49.16 2.64
CA ASN A 274 15.39 47.87 2.12
C ASN A 274 15.39 47.84 0.59
N VAL A 275 16.20 46.95 0.04
CA VAL A 275 16.16 46.62 -1.38
C VAL A 275 14.82 45.94 -1.73
N SER A 276 14.35 46.17 -2.95
CA SER A 276 13.10 45.55 -3.40
C SER A 276 13.23 44.02 -3.45
N LEU A 277 12.12 43.30 -3.25
CA LEU A 277 12.11 41.84 -3.41
C LEU A 277 12.58 41.41 -4.81
N ALA A 278 12.25 42.20 -5.85
CA ALA A 278 12.69 41.94 -7.21
C ALA A 278 14.22 42.00 -7.34
N SER A 279 14.86 43.01 -6.74
CA SER A 279 16.32 43.15 -6.70
C SER A 279 16.96 41.99 -5.93
N VAL A 280 16.42 41.62 -4.76
CA VAL A 280 16.92 40.47 -3.98
C VAL A 280 16.87 39.19 -4.81
N MET A 281 15.74 38.90 -5.46
CA MET A 281 15.61 37.69 -6.28
C MET A 281 16.57 37.69 -7.48
N ALA A 282 16.79 38.85 -8.11
CA ALA A 282 17.69 38.99 -9.25
C ALA A 282 19.17 38.85 -8.88
N GLU A 283 19.58 39.35 -7.71
CA GLU A 283 20.99 39.44 -7.32
C GLU A 283 21.43 38.31 -6.37
N ARG A 284 20.48 37.54 -5.81
CA ARG A 284 20.78 36.45 -4.86
C ARG A 284 21.74 35.43 -5.48
N ARG A 285 22.89 35.26 -4.80
CA ARG A 285 23.93 34.28 -5.12
C ARG A 285 24.40 33.54 -3.87
N SER A 286 24.97 32.36 -4.05
CA SER A 286 25.62 31.61 -2.97
C SER A 286 27.06 32.10 -2.83
N ILE A 287 27.38 32.77 -1.73
CA ILE A 287 28.72 33.25 -1.40
C ILE A 287 29.38 32.24 -0.45
N ARG A 288 30.54 31.71 -0.85
CA ARG A 288 31.29 30.67 -0.10
C ARG A 288 32.75 31.06 0.16
N GLU A 289 33.18 32.22 -0.32
CA GLU A 289 34.47 32.83 -0.04
C GLU A 289 34.18 34.12 0.75
N TYR A 290 34.87 34.28 1.87
CA TYR A 290 34.59 35.31 2.87
C TYR A 290 35.82 36.21 3.09
N ASP A 291 35.61 37.38 3.69
CA ASP A 291 36.71 38.26 4.08
C ASP A 291 37.36 37.75 5.38
N ASP A 292 38.56 37.21 5.25
CA ASP A 292 39.36 36.71 6.39
C ASP A 292 39.72 37.81 7.40
N LYS A 293 39.70 39.08 6.98
CA LYS A 293 40.06 40.21 7.84
C LYS A 293 38.85 40.82 8.53
N THR A 294 37.65 40.59 8.02
CA THR A 294 36.40 41.18 8.52
C THR A 294 35.33 40.11 8.65
N PRO A 295 35.38 39.26 9.70
CA PRO A 295 34.33 38.27 9.93
C PRO A 295 32.99 38.95 10.21
N LEU A 296 31.90 38.20 10.01
CA LEU A 296 30.57 38.68 10.38
C LEU A 296 30.56 39.02 11.89
N PRO A 297 30.12 40.24 12.28
CA PRO A 297 30.06 40.66 13.68
C PRO A 297 29.00 39.89 14.49
#